data_AF-A0A518D604-F1
#
_entry.id   AF-A0A518D604-F1
#
_cell.length_a   1.000
_cell.length_b   1.000
_cell.length_c   1.000
_cell.angle_alpha   90.00
_cell.angle_beta   90.00
_cell.angle_gamma   90.00
#
_symmetry.space_group_name_H-M   'P 1'
#
loop_
_entity.id
_entity.type
_entity.pdbx_description
1 polymer ?
#
loop_
_entity_poly.entity_id
_entity_poly.type
_entity_poly.pdbx_seq_one_letter_code
_entity_poly.pdbx_strand_id
1 'polypeptide(L)' 'MKFNRVGVLAAQVAAAIVAAAASTSHAATFNVASAAQITTAMQSAMSGDTLIMANGNWTNQNISFAGNGAAGMPIILRA' A
#
# COMPACT_ATOMS: atom_id res chain seq x y z
N MET A 1 -3.86 -40.57 36.48
CA MET A 1 -3.88 -39.80 35.22
C MET A 1 -3.78 -38.32 35.53
N LYS A 2 -2.68 -37.66 35.20
CA LYS A 2 -2.46 -36.23 35.46
C LYS A 2 -1.92 -35.61 34.17
N PHE A 3 -2.81 -35.02 33.39
CA PHE A 3 -2.46 -34.41 32.10
C PHE A 3 -1.65 -33.15 32.32
N ASN A 4 -0.49 -33.08 31.67
CA ASN A 4 0.50 -32.02 31.77
C ASN A 4 -0.05 -30.74 31.10
N ARG A 5 -0.59 -29.81 31.91
CA ARG A 5 -1.22 -28.54 31.46
C ARG A 5 -0.24 -27.56 30.80
N VAL A 6 1.07 -27.84 30.84
CA VAL A 6 2.12 -26.96 30.31
C VAL A 6 2.21 -27.02 28.77
N GLY A 7 1.89 -28.16 28.15
CA GLY A 7 1.96 -28.32 26.69
C GLY A 7 0.87 -27.60 25.89
N VAL A 8 -0.29 -27.36 26.50
CA VAL A 8 -1.44 -26.70 25.84
C VAL A 8 -1.30 -25.18 25.84
N LEU A 9 -0.61 -24.61 26.84
CA LEU A 9 -0.39 -23.16 26.94
C LEU A 9 0.63 -22.65 25.90
N ALA A 10 1.68 -23.43 25.58
CA ALA A 10 2.66 -23.05 24.55
C ALA A 10 2.07 -23.08 23.13
N ALA A 11 1.11 -23.98 22.85
CA ALA A 11 0.46 -24.09 21.56
C ALA A 11 -0.58 -22.98 21.28
N GLN A 12 -1.16 -22.38 22.32
CA GLN A 12 -2.16 -21.30 22.18
C GLN A 12 -1.52 -19.91 22.02
N VAL A 13 -0.34 -19.67 22.60
CA VAL A 13 0.39 -18.41 22.43
C VAL A 13 0.93 -18.25 21.00
N ALA A 14 1.30 -19.36 20.34
CA ALA A 14 1.75 -19.34 18.94
C ALA A 14 0.61 -19.04 17.94
N ALA A 15 -0.63 -19.45 18.23
CA ALA A 15 -1.77 -19.27 17.33
C ALA A 15 -2.36 -17.84 17.36
N ALA A 16 -2.20 -17.10 18.47
CA ALA A 16 -2.73 -15.75 18.63
C ALA A 16 -1.88 -14.66 17.95
N ILE A 17 -0.59 -14.92 17.69
CA ILE A 17 0.33 -13.94 17.08
C ILE A 17 0.23 -13.94 15.55
N VAL A 18 -0.25 -15.03 14.93
CA VAL A 18 -0.35 -15.16 13.47
C VAL A 18 -1.60 -14.48 12.89
N ALA A 19 -2.65 -14.25 13.69
CA ALA A 19 -3.92 -13.72 13.21
C ALA A 19 -4.01 -12.17 13.13
N ALA A 20 -2.99 -11.44 13.60
CA ALA A 20 -3.06 -9.98 13.75
C ALA A 20 -2.49 -9.16 12.59
N ALA A 21 -1.99 -9.79 11.52
CA ALA A 21 -1.32 -9.10 10.41
C ALA A 21 -2.15 -8.99 9.11
N ALA A 22 -3.47 -9.13 9.19
CA ALA A 22 -4.35 -8.80 8.08
C ALA A 22 -4.53 -7.27 8.00
N SER A 23 -3.46 -6.54 7.66
CA SER A 23 -3.54 -5.13 7.31
C SER A 23 -4.40 -5.02 6.06
N THR A 24 -5.58 -4.41 6.17
CA THR A 24 -6.36 -4.02 4.98
C THR A 24 -5.59 -2.93 4.25
N SER A 25 -4.71 -3.35 3.33
CA SER A 25 -4.00 -2.47 2.40
C SER A 25 -5.03 -1.83 1.47
N HIS A 26 -5.58 -0.69 1.86
CA HIS A 26 -6.44 0.10 1.01
C HIS A 26 -5.59 0.84 -0.02
N ALA A 27 -5.82 0.56 -1.31
CA ALA A 27 -5.28 1.37 -2.40
C ALA A 27 -5.86 2.79 -2.32
N ALA A 28 -4.99 3.79 -2.19
CA ALA A 28 -5.36 5.19 -2.15
C ALA A 28 -5.51 5.78 -3.56
N THR A 29 -6.35 6.82 -3.68
CA THR A 29 -6.51 7.61 -4.90
C THR A 29 -6.08 9.04 -4.64
N PHE A 30 -5.17 9.55 -5.49
CA PHE A 30 -4.67 10.91 -5.42
C PHE A 30 -5.08 11.69 -6.67
N ASN A 31 -5.93 12.71 -6.51
CA ASN A 31 -6.23 13.61 -7.61
C ASN A 31 -5.12 14.66 -7.73
N VAL A 32 -4.48 14.73 -8.89
CA VAL A 32 -3.33 15.61 -9.16
C VAL A 32 -3.61 16.49 -10.37
N ALA A 33 -3.24 17.76 -10.30
CA ALA A 33 -3.43 18.75 -11.36
C ALA A 33 -2.11 19.37 -11.85
N SER A 34 -0.95 18.86 -11.39
CA SER A 34 0.37 19.34 -11.78
C SER A 34 1.47 18.31 -11.53
N ALA A 35 2.62 18.48 -12.20
CA ALA A 35 3.80 17.65 -11.96
C ALA A 35 4.31 17.74 -10.50
N ALA A 36 4.21 18.91 -9.87
CA ALA A 36 4.60 19.09 -8.47
C ALA A 36 3.73 18.26 -7.52
N GLN A 37 2.42 18.18 -7.81
CA GLN A 37 1.51 17.33 -7.03
C GLN A 37 1.75 15.84 -7.24
N ILE A 38 2.20 15.42 -8.43
CA ILE A 38 2.68 14.04 -8.64
C ILE A 38 3.88 13.77 -7.74
N THR A 39 4.88 14.66 -7.74
CA THR A 39 6.06 14.52 -6.87
C THR A 39 5.67 14.40 -5.41
N THR A 40 4.74 15.24 -4.93
CA THR A 40 4.23 15.14 -3.55
C THR A 40 3.49 13.83 -3.28
N ALA A 41 2.59 13.41 -4.18
CA ALA A 41 1.86 12.15 -4.02
C ALA A 41 2.81 10.94 -3.98
N MET A 42 3.86 10.96 -4.79
CA MET A 42 4.88 9.91 -4.82
C MET A 42 5.72 9.80 -3.53
N GLN A 43 5.69 10.80 -2.64
CA GLN A 43 6.38 10.70 -1.33
C GLN A 43 5.72 9.68 -0.39
N SER A 44 4.44 9.39 -0.59
CA SER A 44 3.66 8.48 0.25
C SER A 44 2.96 7.37 -0.54
N ALA A 45 3.05 7.38 -1.88
CA ALA A 45 2.39 6.41 -2.72
C ALA A 45 2.94 4.99 -2.46
N MET A 46 2.03 4.05 -2.27
CA MET A 46 2.31 2.65 -2.01
C MET A 46 1.80 1.78 -3.17
N SER A 47 2.28 0.54 -3.20
CA SER A 47 1.80 -0.50 -4.09
C SER A 47 0.25 -0.58 -4.07
N GLY A 48 -0.37 -0.45 -5.24
CA GLY A 48 -1.83 -0.45 -5.40
C GLY A 48 -2.43 0.96 -5.58
N ASP A 49 -1.71 2.03 -5.23
CA ASP A 49 -2.24 3.39 -5.31
C ASP A 49 -2.40 3.87 -6.76
N THR A 50 -3.35 4.79 -6.94
CA THR A 50 -3.62 5.42 -8.23
C THR A 50 -3.58 6.95 -8.12
N LEU A 51 -2.77 7.59 -8.96
CA LEU A 51 -2.77 9.02 -9.18
C LEU A 51 -3.64 9.31 -10.43
N ILE A 52 -4.69 10.11 -10.26
CA ILE A 52 -5.62 10.53 -11.33
C ILE A 52 -5.30 11.97 -11.72
N MET A 53 -4.90 12.15 -12.97
CA MET A 53 -4.59 13.45 -13.56
C MET A 53 -5.88 14.21 -13.86
N ALA A 54 -5.95 15.46 -13.39
CA ALA A 54 -7.02 16.36 -13.75
C ALA A 54 -6.99 16.68 -15.26
N ASN A 55 -8.18 16.84 -15.84
CA ASN A 55 -8.34 17.29 -17.22
C ASN A 55 -7.61 18.63 -17.44
N GLY A 56 -6.85 18.72 -18.54
CA GLY A 56 -6.12 19.91 -18.91
C GLY A 56 -4.91 19.60 -19.79
N ASN A 57 -4.14 20.64 -20.13
CA ASN A 57 -2.94 20.50 -20.95
C ASN A 57 -1.71 20.21 -20.10
N TRP A 58 -1.13 19.02 -20.27
CA TRP A 58 0.11 18.58 -19.61
C TRP A 58 1.33 18.73 -20.53
N THR A 59 1.53 19.93 -21.06
CA THR A 59 2.65 20.22 -21.99
C THR A 59 3.91 20.62 -21.23
N ASN A 60 5.08 20.18 -21.72
CA ASN A 60 6.40 20.53 -21.17
C ASN A 60 6.54 20.28 -19.66
N GLN A 61 5.87 19.24 -19.14
CA GLN A 61 5.96 18.85 -17.73
C GLN A 61 7.16 17.92 -17.52
N ASN A 62 7.94 18.17 -16.48
CA ASN A 62 8.94 17.22 -15.99
C ASN A 62 8.35 16.43 -14.83
N ILE A 63 8.07 15.14 -15.04
CA ILE A 63 7.41 14.28 -14.07
C ILE A 63 8.40 13.22 -13.59
N SER A 64 8.70 13.21 -12.29
CA SER A 64 9.41 12.11 -11.64
C SER A 64 8.39 11.12 -11.07
N PHE A 65 8.26 9.97 -11.73
CA PHE A 65 7.35 8.91 -11.32
C PHE A 65 8.14 7.62 -11.09
N ALA A 66 8.64 7.46 -9.85
CA ALA A 66 9.44 6.32 -9.45
C ALA A 66 8.93 5.78 -8.11
N GLY A 67 8.68 4.47 -8.05
CA GLY A 67 8.20 3.77 -6.87
C GLY A 67 8.14 2.27 -7.11
N ASN A 68 8.06 1.47 -6.05
CA ASN A 68 8.02 0.01 -6.15
C ASN A 68 6.57 -0.48 -6.01
N GLY A 69 5.97 -0.91 -7.12
CA GLY A 69 4.74 -1.69 -7.09
C GLY A 69 5.03 -3.18 -6.91
N ALA A 70 4.01 -3.93 -6.46
CA ALA A 70 4.03 -5.39 -6.42
C ALA A 70 3.20 -5.98 -7.57
N ALA A 71 3.44 -7.26 -7.89
CA ALA A 71 2.64 -7.97 -8.88
C ALA A 71 1.15 -7.96 -8.47
N GLY A 72 0.28 -7.52 -9.39
CA GLY A 72 -1.16 -7.34 -9.11
C GLY A 72 -1.52 -6.08 -8.32
N MET A 73 -0.54 -5.31 -7.82
CA MET A 73 -0.74 -4.07 -7.08
C MET A 73 0.25 -2.98 -7.55
N PRO A 74 0.26 -2.58 -8.84
CA PRO A 74 1.15 -1.54 -9.33
C PRO A 74 0.80 -0.17 -8.72
N ILE A 75 1.72 0.79 -8.81
CA ILE A 75 1.41 2.21 -8.63
C ILE A 75 1.02 2.76 -10.01
N ILE A 76 -0.17 3.34 -10.14
CA ILE A 76 -0.73 3.76 -11.43
C ILE A 76 -0.76 5.28 -11.51
N LEU A 77 -0.29 5.84 -12.62
CA LEU A 77 -0.57 7.22 -13.03
C LEU A 77 -1.45 7.18 -14.28
N ARG A 78 -2.63 7.82 -14.24
CA ARG A 78 -3.58 7.82 -15.36
C ARG A 78 -4.37 9.12 -15.47
N ALA A 79 -4.95 9.37 -16.66
CA ALA A 79 -6.01 10.35 -16.88
C ALA A 79 -7.40 9.69 -16.79
#